data_AF-A0A2A3DT10-F1
#
_entry.id   AF-A0A2A3DT10-F1
#
_cell.length_a   1.000
_cell.length_b   1.000
_cell.length_c   1.000
_cell.angle_alpha   90.00
_cell.angle_beta   90.00
_cell.angle_gamma   90.00
#
_symmetry.space_group_name_H-M   'P 1'
#
loop_
_entity.id
_entity.type
_entity.pdbx_description
1 polymer ?
#
loop_
_entity_poly.entity_id
_entity_poly.type
_entity_poly.pdbx_seq_one_letter_code
_entity_poly.pdbx_strand_id
1 'polypeptide(L)' 'MALADDIRMVQRHVELGKRHLSRQHHIVQQFSSDGLPTDDAIDLLHLFEDMQALHRVHLSRLLRKAVDSN' A
#
# COMPACT_ATOMS: atom_id res chain seq x y z
N MET A 1 9.45 0.83 -20.64
CA MET A 1 9.64 2.07 -19.86
C MET A 1 11.05 2.07 -19.30
N ALA A 2 11.67 3.24 -19.09
CA ALA A 2 13.00 3.28 -18.48
C ALA A 2 12.90 2.91 -16.99
N LEU A 3 13.92 2.27 -16.41
CA LEU A 3 13.93 1.83 -15.01
C LEU A 3 13.57 2.97 -14.02
N ALA A 4 13.97 4.20 -14.33
CA ALA A 4 13.62 5.39 -13.54
C ALA A 4 12.11 5.72 -13.57
N ASP A 5 11.43 5.48 -14.69
CA ASP A 5 9.98 5.68 -14.80
C ASP A 5 9.23 4.65 -13.94
N ASP A 6 9.66 3.39 -14.00
CA ASP A 6 9.07 2.31 -13.20
C ASP A 6 9.23 2.60 -11.70
N ILE A 7 10.41 3.05 -11.26
CA ILE A 7 10.64 3.46 -9.86
C ILE A 7 9.69 4.59 -9.45
N ARG A 8 9.60 5.66 -10.26
CA ARG A 8 8.73 6.81 -9.95
C ARG A 8 7.27 6.41 -9.87
N MET A 9 6.82 5.52 -10.76
CA MET A 9 5.45 5.02 -10.76
C MET A 9 5.15 4.19 -9.51
N VAL A 10 6.02 3.23 -9.16
CA VAL A 10 5.81 2.38 -7.96
C VAL A 10 5.93 3.19 -6.67
N GLN A 11 6.85 4.16 -6.58
CA GLN A 11 6.94 5.07 -5.43
C GLN A 11 5.63 5.81 -5.18
N ARG A 12 5.02 6.36 -6.23
CA ARG A 12 3.72 7.03 -6.14
C ARG A 12 2.64 6.08 -5.65
N HIS A 13 2.64 4.85 -6.17
CA HIS A 13 1.65 3.84 -5.78
C HIS A 13 1.78 3.45 -4.29
N VAL A 14 3.02 3.22 -3.82
CA VAL A 14 3.29 2.92 -2.40
C VAL A 14 2.81 4.07 -1.50
N GLU A 15 3.09 5.33 -1.87
CA GLU A 15 2.66 6.48 -1.06
C GLU A 15 1.14 6.64 -1.07
N LEU A 16 0.49 6.45 -2.22
CA LEU A 16 -0.97 6.48 -2.32
C LEU A 16 -1.62 5.38 -1.48
N GLY A 17 -1.11 4.14 -1.57
CA GLY A 17 -1.59 3.01 -0.80
C GLY A 17 -1.48 3.24 0.71
N LYS A 18 -0.37 3.84 1.18
CA LYS A 18 -0.20 4.22 2.60
C LYS A 18 -1.30 5.17 3.08
N ARG A 19 -1.62 6.20 2.28
CA ARG A 19 -2.68 7.16 2.61
C ARG A 19 -4.05 6.52 2.65
N HIS A 20 -4.34 5.64 1.68
CA HIS A 20 -5.59 4.90 1.64
C HIS A 20 -5.75 3.98 2.84
N LEU A 21 -4.74 3.16 3.15
CA LEU A 21 -4.79 2.27 4.32
C LEU A 21 -5.01 3.04 5.62
N SER A 22 -4.26 4.13 5.83
CA SER A 22 -4.44 4.98 7.02
C SER A 22 -5.87 5.52 7.15
N ARG A 23 -6.48 5.91 6.02
CA ARG A 23 -7.87 6.38 6.01
C ARG A 23 -8.87 5.24 6.26
N GLN A 24 -8.64 4.07 5.68
CA GLN A 24 -9.54 2.93 5.86
C GLN A 24 -9.51 2.40 7.30
N HIS A 25 -8.33 2.33 7.93
CA HIS A 25 -8.23 2.03 9.36
C HIS A 25 -9.06 3.00 10.21
N HIS A 26 -8.96 4.30 9.92
CA HIS A 26 -9.73 5.30 10.66
C HIS A 26 -11.25 5.11 10.50
N ILE A 27 -11.72 4.85 9.27
CA ILE A 27 -13.14 4.60 8.99
C ILE A 27 -13.63 3.33 9.70
N VAL A 28 -12.89 2.23 9.60
CA VAL A 28 -13.21 0.96 10.26
C VAL A 28 -13.26 1.15 11.77
N GLN A 29 -12.29 1.85 12.35
CA GLN A 29 -12.26 2.14 13.79
C GLN A 29 -13.47 2.96 14.23
N GLN A 30 -13.84 3.99 13.46
CA GLN A 30 -15.00 4.83 13.77
C GLN A 30 -16.29 4.00 13.73
N PHE A 31 -16.51 3.20 12.69
CA PHE A 31 -17.71 2.39 12.56
C PHE A 31 -17.79 1.31 13.64
N SER A 32 -16.66 0.72 14.01
CA SER A 32 -16.57 -0.21 15.13
C SER A 32 -16.95 0.47 16.46
N SER A 33 -16.47 1.69 16.72
CA SER A 33 -16.85 2.44 17.93
C SER A 33 -18.32 2.85 17.96
N ASP A 34 -18.92 3.04 16.78
CA ASP A 34 -20.35 3.34 16.63
C ASP A 34 -21.23 2.08 16.76
N GLY A 35 -20.64 0.89 16.97
CA GLY A 35 -21.34 -0.38 17.08
C GLY A 35 -21.84 -0.94 15.74
N LEU A 36 -21.31 -0.45 14.63
CA LEU A 36 -21.64 -0.92 13.28
C LEU A 36 -20.82 -2.16 12.92
N PRO A 37 -21.36 -3.10 12.13
CA PRO A 37 -20.63 -4.27 11.68
C PRO A 37 -19.46 -3.85 10.76
N THR A 38 -18.27 -4.40 11.03
CA THR A 38 -17.04 -4.05 10.31
C THR A 38 -16.22 -5.26 9.85
N ASP A 39 -16.69 -6.48 10.11
CA ASP A 39 -15.93 -7.71 9.84
C ASP A 39 -15.46 -7.82 8.37
N ASP A 40 -16.38 -7.66 7.40
CA ASP A 40 -16.04 -7.68 5.97
C ASP A 40 -15.05 -6.56 5.59
N ALA A 41 -15.17 -5.39 6.23
CA ALA A 41 -14.29 -4.26 5.96
C ALA A 41 -12.87 -4.50 6.51
N ILE A 42 -12.76 -5.19 7.66
CA ILE A 42 -11.50 -5.62 8.25
C ILE A 42 -10.83 -6.66 7.33
N ASP A 43 -11.57 -7.66 6.86
CA ASP A 43 -11.04 -8.68 5.97
C ASP A 43 -10.53 -8.09 4.64
N LEU A 44 -11.29 -7.15 4.07
CA LEU A 44 -10.86 -6.42 2.88
C LEU A 44 -9.63 -5.54 3.15
N LEU A 45 -9.54 -4.94 4.34
CA LEU A 45 -8.41 -4.09 4.71
C LEU A 45 -7.12 -4.90 4.82
N HIS A 46 -7.17 -6.12 5.38
CA HIS A 46 -6.03 -7.04 5.40
C HIS A 46 -5.54 -7.37 3.98
N LEU A 47 -6.45 -7.59 3.02
CA LEU A 47 -6.06 -7.83 1.63
C LEU A 47 -5.32 -6.61 1.02
N PHE A 48 -5.77 -5.39 1.34
CA PHE A 48 -5.08 -4.19 0.88
C PHE A 48 -3.71 -4.00 1.55
N GLU A 49 -3.55 -4.41 2.80
CA GLU A 49 -2.27 -4.40 3.50
C GLU A 49 -1.27 -5.38 2.87
N ASP A 50 -1.71 -6.59 2.55
CA ASP A 50 -0.91 -7.59 1.86
C ASP A 50 -0.46 -7.08 0.48
N MET A 51 -1.38 -6.49 -0.28
CA MET A 51 -1.06 -5.88 -1.58
C MET A 51 -0.06 -4.72 -1.43
N GLN A 52 -0.22 -3.89 -0.39
CA GLN A 52 0.71 -2.80 -0.11
C GLN A 52 2.11 -3.32 0.28
N ALA A 53 2.21 -4.43 1.00
CA ALA A 53 3.47 -5.09 1.29
C ALA A 53 4.17 -5.54 0.01
N LEU A 54 3.44 -6.15 -0.93
CA LEU A 54 3.96 -6.53 -2.24
C LEU A 54 4.49 -5.33 -3.03
N HIS A 55 3.79 -4.19 -3.00
CA HIS A 55 4.27 -2.96 -3.65
C HIS A 55 5.57 -2.43 -3.04
N ARG A 56 5.74 -2.51 -1.71
CA ARG A 56 6.99 -2.12 -1.04
C ARG A 56 8.15 -3.04 -1.40
N VAL A 57 7.91 -4.35 -1.47
CA VAL A 57 8.90 -5.33 -1.92
C VAL A 57 9.29 -5.06 -3.37
N HIS A 58 8.30 -4.80 -4.24
CA HIS A 58 8.56 -4.46 -5.64
C HIS A 58 9.42 -3.20 -5.78
N LEU A 59 9.10 -2.13 -5.04
CA LEU A 59 9.89 -0.90 -5.04
C LEU A 59 11.33 -1.16 -4.60
N SER A 60 11.51 -1.92 -3.51
CA SER A 60 12.83 -2.26 -2.98
C SER A 60 13.69 -3.00 -4.02
N ARG A 61 13.07 -3.91 -4.79
CA ARG A 61 13.74 -4.61 -5.90
C ARG A 61 14.17 -3.67 -7.03
N LEU A 62 13.31 -2.72 -7.41
CA LEU A 62 13.64 -1.75 -8.47
C LEU A 62 14.78 -0.81 -8.04
N LEU A 63 14.75 -0.34 -6.79
CA LEU A 63 15.81 0.50 -6.24
C LEU A 63 17.15 -0.23 -6.20
N ARG A 64 17.17 -1.50 -5.78
CA ARG A 64 18.38 -2.34 -5.83
C ARG A 64 18.92 -2.46 -7.25
N LYS A 65 18.05 -2.77 -8.22
CA LYS A 65 18.44 -2.86 -9.63
C LYS A 65 19.06 -1.56 -10.15
N ALA A 66 18.55 -0.40 -9.72
CA ALA A 66 19.10 0.89 -10.13
C ALA A 66 20.51 1.14 -9.56
N VAL A 67 20.76 0.72 -8.31
CA VAL A 67 22.10 0.79 -7.70
C VAL A 67 23.07 -0.15 -8.41
N ASP A 68 22.66 -1.38 -8.71
CA ASP A 68 23.51 -2.39 -9.34
C ASP A 68 23.81 -2.08 -10.83
N SER A 69 23.02 -1.21 -11.46
CA SER A 69 23.19 -0.82 -12.87
C SER A 69 24.00 0.47 -13.06
N ASN A 70 24.53 1.04 -11.97
CA ASN A 70 25.24 2.33 -11.94
C ASN A 70 26.69 2.13 -11.47
#